data_AF-A0A970GG66-F1
#
_entry.id   AF-A0A970GG66-F1
#
_cell.length_a   1.000
_cell.length_b   1.000
_cell.length_c   1.000
_cell.angle_alpha   90.00
_cell.angle_beta   90.00
_cell.angle_gamma   90.00
#
_symmetry.space_group_name_H-M   'P 1'
#
loop_
_entity.id
_entity.type
_entity.pdbx_description
1 polymer ?
#
loop_
_entity_poly.entity_id
_entity_poly.type
_entity_poly.pdbx_seq_one_letter_code
_entity_poly.pdbx_strand_id
1 'polypeptide(L)' 'MENYQVGIISKNHDPDQIAHCVKEMLNDPEQLSRWKSNCLEAAKALNWEKEEVVIRGIYERFRKVRGLD' A
#
# COMPACT_ATOMS: atom_id res chain seq x y z
N MET A 1 0.98 3.66 -4.68
CA MET A 1 0.21 4.69 -5.41
C MET A 1 -0.19 4.22 -6.81
N GLU A 2 0.72 3.63 -7.58
CA GLU A 2 0.45 3.17 -8.96
C GLU A 2 -0.62 2.06 -9.05
N ASN A 3 -0.73 1.16 -8.06
CA ASN A 3 -1.70 0.06 -8.12
C ASN A 3 -3.04 0.33 -7.41
N TYR A 4 -3.09 1.27 -6.46
CA TYR A 4 -4.27 1.52 -5.63
C TYR A 4 -4.69 3.00 -5.56
N GLN A 5 -3.89 3.93 -6.10
CA GLN A 5 -4.22 5.36 -6.18
C GLN A 5 -4.71 5.96 -4.84
N VAL A 6 -3.86 5.92 -3.80
CA VAL A 6 -4.22 6.26 -2.41
C VAL A 6 -3.68 7.61 -1.90
N GLY A 7 -3.04 8.42 -2.74
CA GLY A 7 -2.45 9.70 -2.29
C GLY A 7 -1.75 10.47 -3.40
N ILE A 8 -0.75 11.29 -3.04
CA ILE A 8 0.23 11.98 -3.92
C ILE A 8 1.65 11.47 -3.60
N ILE A 9 2.52 11.27 -4.61
CA ILE A 9 3.96 11.08 -4.43
C ILE A 9 4.65 12.43 -4.65
N SER A 10 5.33 12.94 -3.64
CA SER A 10 6.15 14.13 -3.79
C SER A 10 7.32 13.85 -4.74
N LYS A 11 7.62 14.81 -5.62
CA LYS A 11 8.71 14.68 -6.60
C LYS A 11 10.09 14.60 -5.95
N ASN A 12 10.25 15.20 -4.76
CA ASN A 12 11.45 15.16 -3.96
C ASN A 12 11.12 15.39 -2.47
N HIS A 13 12.14 15.47 -1.62
CA HIS A 13 12.00 15.64 -0.18
C HIS A 13 12.18 17.08 0.29
N ASP A 14 12.11 18.04 -0.62
CA ASP A 14 12.20 19.46 -0.27
C ASP A 14 10.94 19.88 0.54
N PRO A 15 11.10 20.64 1.64
CA PRO A 15 9.96 21.05 2.47
C PRO A 15 8.87 21.82 1.72
N ASP A 16 9.24 22.70 0.78
CA ASP A 16 8.27 23.49 0.02
C ASP A 16 7.47 22.59 -0.93
N GLN A 17 8.13 21.58 -1.51
CA GLN A 17 7.45 20.58 -2.35
C GLN A 17 6.47 19.72 -1.55
N ILE A 18 6.86 19.27 -0.36
CA ILE A 18 5.95 18.50 0.51
C ILE A 18 4.75 19.36 0.92
N ALA A 19 4.98 20.61 1.33
CA ALA A 19 3.93 21.54 1.69
C ALA A 19 2.97 21.80 0.51
N HIS A 20 3.50 21.92 -0.70
CA HIS A 20 2.71 22.03 -1.91
C HIS A 20 1.81 20.80 -2.13
N CYS A 21 2.37 19.59 -2.04
CA CYS A 21 1.58 18.36 -2.17
C CYS A 21 0.45 18.29 -1.12
N VAL A 22 0.73 18.61 0.15
CA VAL A 22 -0.31 18.63 1.19
C VAL A 22 -1.40 19.65 0.85
N LYS A 23 -1.04 20.83 0.36
CA LYS A 23 -1.99 21.86 -0.06
C LYS A 23 -2.86 21.38 -1.24
N GLU A 24 -2.27 20.72 -2.23
CA GLU A 24 -3.03 20.11 -3.34
C GLU A 24 -4.01 19.06 -2.81
N MET A 25 -3.57 18.18 -1.90
CA MET A 25 -4.41 17.14 -1.31
C MET A 25 -5.63 17.70 -0.55
N LEU A 26 -5.47 18.84 0.11
CA LEU A 26 -6.54 19.45 0.91
C LEU A 26 -7.50 20.31 0.08
N ASN A 27 -7.06 20.82 -1.07
CA ASN A 27 -7.86 21.70 -1.93
C ASN A 27 -8.69 20.95 -2.99
N ASP A 28 -8.53 19.62 -3.10
CA ASP A 28 -9.35 18.77 -3.97
C ASP A 28 -10.15 17.75 -3.13
N PRO A 29 -11.35 18.12 -2.65
CA PRO A 29 -12.15 17.26 -1.79
C PRO A 29 -12.66 16.00 -2.51
N GLU A 30 -12.86 16.06 -3.83
CA GLU A 30 -13.32 14.91 -4.61
C GLU A 30 -12.20 13.87 -4.70
N GLN A 31 -10.99 14.31 -5.06
CA GLN A 31 -9.84 13.44 -5.13
C GLN A 31 -9.44 12.90 -3.75
N LEU A 32 -9.55 13.71 -2.70
CA LEU A 32 -9.35 13.26 -1.32
C LEU A 32 -10.35 12.15 -0.92
N SER A 33 -11.61 12.28 -1.33
CA SER A 33 -12.62 11.23 -1.11
C SER A 33 -12.26 9.93 -1.84
N ARG A 34 -11.81 10.03 -3.10
CA ARG A 34 -11.33 8.86 -3.87
C ARG A 34 -10.18 8.16 -3.16
N TRP A 35 -9.17 8.91 -2.71
CA TRP A 35 -8.04 8.33 -1.99
C TRP A 35 -8.47 7.59 -0.71
N LYS A 36 -9.40 8.17 0.07
CA LYS A 36 -9.94 7.52 1.27
C LYS A 36 -10.63 6.20 0.94
N SER A 37 -11.49 6.19 -0.07
CA SER A 37 -12.17 4.97 -0.54
C SER A 37 -11.15 3.91 -0.98
N ASN A 38 -10.16 4.33 -1.77
CA ASN A 38 -9.12 3.45 -2.26
C ASN A 38 -8.23 2.88 -1.14
N CYS A 39 -7.97 3.64 -0.06
CA CYS A 39 -7.28 3.13 1.12
C CYS A 39 -8.05 1.95 1.76
N LEU A 40 -9.38 2.04 1.83
CA LEU A 40 -10.21 0.96 2.36
C LEU A 40 -10.13 -0.29 1.48
N GLU A 41 -10.14 -0.14 0.16
CA GLU A 41 -9.99 -1.26 -0.76
C GLU A 41 -8.57 -1.87 -0.69
N ALA A 42 -7.54 -1.04 -0.60
CA ALA A 42 -6.16 -1.51 -0.43
C ALA A 42 -5.99 -2.32 0.87
N ALA A 43 -6.60 -1.88 1.97
CA ALA A 43 -6.54 -2.59 3.25
C ALA A 43 -7.16 -4.00 3.20
N LYS A 44 -8.17 -4.22 2.34
CA LYS A 44 -8.73 -5.57 2.11
C LYS A 44 -7.75 -6.48 1.38
N ALA A 45 -6.78 -5.95 0.64
CA ALA A 45 -5.78 -6.71 -0.11
C ALA A 45 -4.44 -6.84 0.62
N LEU A 46 -4.02 -5.78 1.32
CA LEU A 46 -2.72 -5.64 1.95
C LEU A 46 -2.85 -5.84 3.46
N ASN A 47 -3.14 -7.07 3.88
CA ASN A 47 -3.31 -7.45 5.28
C ASN A 47 -2.62 -8.78 5.60
N TRP A 48 -2.44 -9.03 6.89
CA TRP A 48 -1.71 -10.20 7.39
C TRP A 48 -2.43 -11.51 7.08
N GLU A 49 -3.75 -11.52 7.05
CA GLU A 49 -4.56 -12.69 6.70
C GLU A 49 -4.27 -13.18 5.27
N LYS A 50 -4.02 -12.24 4.35
CA LYS A 50 -3.60 -12.57 2.98
C LYS A 50 -2.11 -12.88 2.89
N GLU A 51 -1.27 -12.12 3.59
CA GLU A 51 0.17 -12.30 3.54
C GLU A 51 0.62 -13.63 4.18
N GLU A 52 -0.08 -14.10 5.22
CA GLU A 52 0.26 -15.37 5.87
C GLU A 52 0.16 -16.57 4.93
N VAL A 53 -0.75 -16.54 3.95
CA VAL A 53 -0.92 -17.60 2.95
C VAL A 53 0.32 -17.65 2.04
N VAL A 54 0.84 -16.50 1.63
CA VAL A 54 2.07 -16.38 0.84
C VAL A 54 3.25 -16.91 1.64
N ILE A 55 3.39 -16.45 2.89
CA ILE A 55 4.48 -16.85 3.79
C ILE A 55 4.45 -18.36 4.03
N ARG A 56 3.27 -18.94 4.29
CA ARG A 56 3.08 -20.39 4.47
C ARG A 56 3.59 -21.16 3.25
N GLY A 57 3.23 -20.72 2.03
CA GLY A 57 3.71 -21.33 0.79
C GLY A 57 5.24 -21.31 0.67
N ILE A 58 5.89 -20.23 1.09
CA ILE A 58 7.36 -20.13 1.12
C ILE A 58 7.95 -21.14 2.10
N TYR A 59 7.45 -21.20 3.33
CA TYR A 59 7.99 -22.13 4.35
C TYR A 59 7.70 -23.60 4.04
N GLU A 60 6.54 -23.92 3.47
CA GLU A 60 6.23 -25.28 3.00
C GLU A 60 7.23 -25.76 1.95
N ARG A 61 7.65 -24.88 1.04
CA ARG A 61 8.70 -25.19 0.06
C ARG A 61 10.01 -25.56 0.75
N PHE A 62 10.43 -24.80 1.78
CA PHE A 62 11.66 -25.11 2.52
C PHE A 62 11.53 -26.38 3.36
N ARG A 63 10.35 -26.66 3.94
CA ARG A 63 10.09 -27.88 4.71
C ARG A 63 10.27 -29.12 3.84
N LYS A 64 9.66 -29.12 2.65
CA LYS A 64 9.75 -30.23 1.67
C LYS A 64 11.17 -30.43 1.16
N VAL A 65 11.92 -29.34 0.89
CA VAL A 65 13.32 -29.43 0.46
C VAL A 65 14.22 -30.07 1.53
N ARG A 66 13.87 -29.95 2.81
CA ARG A 66 14.64 -30.52 3.93
C ARG A 66 14.14 -31.90 4.40
N GLY A 67 13.12 -32.48 3.76
CA GLY A 67 12.59 -33.81 4.08
C GLY A 67 12.02 -33.93 5.50
N LEU A 68 11.44 -32.85 6.03
CA LEU A 68 10.86 -32.78 7.38
C LEU A 68 9.34 -33.08 7.35
N ASP A 69 8.97 -34.14 6.63
CA ASP A 69 7.59 -34.54 6.34
C ASP A 69 6.94 -35.29 7.51
#